data_AF-A0A6P2EES1-F1
#
_entry.id   AF-A0A6P2EES1-F1
#
_cell.length_a   1.000
_cell.length_b   1.000
_cell.length_c   1.000
_cell.angle_alpha   90.00
_cell.angle_beta   90.00
_cell.angle_gamma   90.00
#
_symmetry.space_group_name_H-M   'P 1'
#
loop_
_entity.id
_entity.type
_entity.pdbx_description
1 polymer ?
#
loop_
_entity_poly.entity_id
_entity_poly.type
_entity_poly.pdbx_seq_one_letter_code
_entity_poly.pdbx_strand_id
1 'polypeptide(L)'
;MNTSKIIAAAALSLFAAAGAQAETYHGVHAPVSASSRADVRAQAVIAARSENPYAEAVSSRVMPLMTASMERGSVRSEAIAAAHSANPYAEGYGHGVAQRSGRSVERAMVRAEARSAARGERLPL
;
A
#
# COMPACT_ATOMS: atom_id res chain seq x y z
N MET A 1 4.05 -16.63 -93.48
CA MET A 1 4.87 -15.72 -92.65
C MET A 1 6.17 -15.45 -93.41
N ASN A 2 6.62 -14.21 -93.54
CA ASN A 2 7.85 -13.87 -94.29
C ASN A 2 9.06 -13.74 -93.35
N THR A 3 10.26 -13.99 -93.87
CA THR A 3 11.52 -14.07 -93.10
C THR A 3 11.81 -12.80 -92.29
N SER A 4 11.47 -11.62 -92.80
CA SER A 4 11.63 -10.36 -92.06
C SER A 4 10.81 -10.30 -90.76
N LYS A 5 9.61 -10.87 -90.72
CA LYS A 5 8.81 -10.91 -89.49
C LYS A 5 9.40 -11.86 -88.45
N ILE A 6 10.03 -12.95 -88.91
CA ILE A 6 10.73 -13.90 -88.03
C ILE A 6 11.96 -13.23 -87.42
N ILE A 7 12.75 -12.52 -88.23
CA ILE A 7 13.94 -11.79 -87.76
C ILE A 7 13.55 -10.67 -86.79
N ALA A 8 12.51 -9.89 -87.11
CA ALA A 8 12.03 -8.83 -86.24
C ALA A 8 11.51 -9.37 -84.89
N ALA A 9 10.77 -10.48 -84.91
CA ALA A 9 10.32 -11.14 -83.69
C ALA A 9 11.50 -11.66 -82.87
N ALA A 10 12.48 -12.33 -83.51
CA ALA A 10 13.67 -12.82 -82.82
C ALA A 10 14.50 -11.68 -82.20
N ALA A 11 14.71 -10.59 -82.94
CA ALA A 11 15.43 -9.43 -82.44
C ALA A 11 14.72 -8.78 -81.25
N LEU A 12 13.39 -8.64 -81.32
CA LEU A 12 12.58 -8.12 -80.22
C LEU A 12 12.63 -9.06 -79.00
N SER A 13 12.59 -10.38 -79.20
CA SER A 13 12.70 -11.37 -78.13
C SER A 13 14.08 -11.35 -77.46
N LEU A 14 15.18 -11.24 -78.22
CA LEU A 14 16.52 -11.10 -77.65
C LEU A 14 16.67 -9.79 -76.88
N PHE A 15 16.14 -8.68 -77.41
CA PHE A 15 16.19 -7.39 -76.74
C PHE A 15 15.38 -7.39 -75.43
N ALA A 16 14.18 -7.99 -75.45
CA ALA A 16 13.36 -8.17 -74.26
C ALA A 16 14.05 -9.06 -73.20
N ALA A 17 14.72 -10.12 -73.62
CA ALA A 17 15.48 -10.99 -72.72
C ALA A 17 16.69 -10.28 -72.08
N ALA A 18 17.36 -9.39 -72.84
CA ALA A 18 18.48 -8.61 -72.32
C ALA A 18 18.04 -7.52 -71.31
N GLY A 19 16.83 -6.97 -71.47
CA GLY A 19 16.25 -5.94 -70.59
C GLY A 19 15.57 -6.47 -69.33
N ALA A 20 15.33 -7.78 -69.23
CA ALA A 20 14.78 -8.42 -68.04
C ALA A 20 15.85 -8.57 -66.94
N GLN A 21 16.29 -7.44 -66.38
CA GLN A 21 17.15 -7.40 -65.21
C GLN A 21 16.27 -7.38 -63.97
N ALA A 22 16.18 -8.51 -63.26
CA ALA A 22 15.59 -8.53 -61.93
C ALA A 22 16.56 -7.87 -60.95
N GLU A 23 16.08 -6.93 -60.14
CA GLU A 23 16.88 -6.39 -59.03
C GLU A 23 17.33 -7.56 -58.15
N THR A 24 18.66 -7.71 -58.00
CA THR A 24 19.19 -8.76 -57.16
C THR A 24 18.92 -8.36 -55.71
N TYR A 25 18.06 -9.10 -55.03
CA TYR A 25 17.84 -8.87 -53.61
C TYR A 25 19.12 -9.21 -52.85
N HIS A 26 19.81 -8.18 -52.35
CA HIS A 26 21.08 -8.32 -51.63
C HIS A 26 20.92 -8.77 -50.17
N GLY A 27 19.71 -9.12 -49.74
CA GLY A 27 19.41 -9.43 -48.35
C GLY A 27 19.21 -8.18 -47.49
N VAL A 28 18.89 -8.41 -46.22
CA VAL A 28 18.87 -7.33 -45.22
C VAL A 28 20.29 -7.01 -44.82
N HIS A 29 20.62 -5.72 -44.78
CA HIS A 29 21.92 -5.26 -44.31
C HIS A 29 22.15 -5.75 -42.88
N ALA A 30 23.31 -6.35 -42.60
CA ALA A 30 23.62 -6.82 -41.26
C ALA A 30 23.56 -5.63 -40.28
N PRO A 31 22.96 -5.81 -39.09
CA PRO A 31 22.92 -4.76 -38.08
C PRO A 31 24.36 -4.44 -37.66
N VAL A 32 24.77 -3.20 -37.92
CA VAL A 32 26.07 -2.70 -37.48
C VAL A 32 25.89 -2.25 -36.03
N SER A 33 26.52 -2.96 -35.10
CA SER A 33 26.55 -2.52 -33.69
C SER A 33 27.67 -1.52 -33.50
N ALA A 34 27.41 -0.43 -32.77
CA ALA A 34 28.42 0.56 -32.43
C ALA A 34 29.51 0.00 -31.49
N SER A 35 29.22 -1.10 -30.77
CA SER A 35 30.11 -1.69 -29.76
C SER A 35 30.29 -3.18 -29.99
N SER A 36 31.48 -3.72 -29.69
CA SER A 36 31.71 -5.15 -29.74
C SER A 36 31.04 -5.88 -28.57
N ARG A 37 30.74 -7.18 -28.72
CA ARG A 37 30.21 -8.01 -27.62
C ARG A 37 31.15 -8.05 -26.41
N ALA A 38 32.47 -7.97 -26.65
CA ALA A 38 33.46 -7.94 -25.60
C ALA A 38 33.37 -6.65 -24.78
N ASP A 39 33.21 -5.50 -25.44
CA ASP A 39 33.08 -4.20 -24.79
C ASP A 39 31.80 -4.11 -23.97
N VAL A 40 30.67 -4.58 -24.52
CA VAL A 40 29.39 -4.65 -23.78
C VAL A 40 29.52 -5.55 -22.56
N ARG A 41 30.20 -6.68 -22.68
CA ARG A 41 30.43 -7.59 -21.54
C ARG A 41 31.29 -6.93 -20.46
N ALA A 42 32.36 -6.23 -20.85
CA ALA A 42 33.20 -5.50 -19.91
C ALA A 42 32.40 -4.41 -19.17
N GLN A 43 31.63 -3.61 -19.91
CA GLN A 43 30.77 -2.57 -19.33
C GLN A 43 29.69 -3.14 -18.41
N ALA A 44 29.07 -4.27 -18.77
CA ALA A 44 28.07 -4.92 -17.95
C ALA A 44 28.65 -5.41 -16.61
N VAL A 45 29.87 -5.96 -16.61
CA VAL A 45 30.56 -6.38 -15.37
C VAL A 45 30.86 -5.18 -14.48
N ILE A 46 31.30 -4.06 -15.07
CA ILE A 46 31.52 -2.81 -14.32
C ILE A 46 30.21 -2.34 -13.71
N ALA A 47 29.16 -2.17 -14.52
CA ALA A 47 27.86 -1.69 -14.06
C ALA A 47 27.24 -2.57 -12.96
N ALA A 48 27.39 -3.90 -13.05
CA ALA A 48 26.90 -4.83 -12.04
C ALA A 48 27.65 -4.74 -10.70
N ARG A 49 28.88 -4.23 -10.70
CA ARG A 49 29.70 -4.04 -9.50
C ARG A 49 29.71 -2.60 -8.99
N SER A 50 29.24 -1.66 -9.81
CA SER A 50 29.08 -0.26 -9.43
C SER A 50 28.03 -0.11 -8.34
N GLU A 51 28.18 0.96 -7.57
CA GLU A 51 27.18 1.37 -6.59
C GLU A 51 25.82 1.60 -7.26
N ASN A 52 24.73 1.20 -6.58
CA ASN A 52 23.39 1.37 -7.12
C ASN A 52 22.99 2.85 -7.02
N PRO A 53 22.85 3.58 -8.14
CA PRO A 53 22.53 5.01 -8.13
C PRO A 53 21.12 5.31 -7.58
N TYR A 54 20.29 4.28 -7.39
CA TYR A 54 18.93 4.39 -6.85
C TYR A 54 18.78 3.76 -5.46
N ALA A 55 19.88 3.43 -4.77
CA ALA A 55 19.83 2.82 -3.44
C ALA A 55 18.99 3.67 -2.45
N GLU A 56 19.15 4.99 -2.51
CA GLU A 56 18.42 5.94 -1.66
C GLU A 56 16.93 6.04 -2.02
N ALA A 57 16.56 5.81 -3.28
CA ALA A 57 15.17 5.94 -3.74
C ALA A 57 14.28 4.80 -3.21
N VAL A 58 14.85 3.63 -2.88
CA VAL A 58 14.10 2.51 -2.27
C VAL A 58 13.54 2.91 -0.90
N SER A 59 14.24 3.78 -0.16
CA SER A 59 13.77 4.28 1.13
C SER A 59 12.73 5.41 1.02
N SER A 60 12.49 5.98 -0.17
CA SER A 60 11.59 7.14 -0.32
C SER A 60 10.10 6.80 -0.17
N ARG A 61 9.71 5.53 -0.33
CA ARG A 61 8.31 5.06 -0.23
C ARG A 61 8.04 4.11 0.93
N VAL A 62 9.09 3.71 1.65
CA VAL A 62 8.96 2.84 2.82
C VAL A 62 8.90 3.75 4.03
N MET A 63 7.79 3.68 4.78
CA MET A 63 7.73 4.37 6.08
C MET A 63 8.94 3.93 6.93
N PRO A 64 9.67 4.85 7.55
CA PRO A 64 10.75 4.51 8.46
C PRO A 64 10.26 3.47 9.47
N LEU A 65 11.12 2.48 9.77
CA LEU A 65 10.84 1.51 10.81
C LEU A 65 10.46 2.27 12.09
N MET A 66 9.27 2.02 12.63
CA MET A 66 8.76 2.74 13.79
C MET A 66 9.67 2.45 14.99
N THR A 67 10.58 3.38 15.31
CA THR A 67 11.62 3.24 16.34
C THR A 67 11.07 3.41 17.75
N ALA A 68 9.90 4.01 17.90
CA ALA A 68 9.20 4.16 19.18
C ALA A 68 7.99 3.22 19.22
N SER A 69 8.14 2.09 19.92
CA SER A 69 7.00 1.25 20.31
C SER A 69 6.90 1.30 21.83
N MET A 70 5.86 1.93 22.36
CA MET A 70 5.55 1.83 23.78
C MET A 70 5.07 0.41 24.07
N GLU A 71 5.51 -0.16 25.19
CA GLU A 71 5.05 -1.46 25.63
C GLU A 71 3.52 -1.45 25.82
N ARG A 72 2.81 -2.47 25.35
CA ARG A 72 1.34 -2.54 25.55
C ARG A 72 0.94 -2.45 27.02
N GLY A 73 1.78 -2.95 27.93
CA GLY A 73 1.60 -2.82 29.37
C GLY A 73 1.57 -1.36 29.83
N SER A 74 2.55 -0.56 29.39
CA SER A 74 2.66 0.86 29.76
C SER A 74 1.48 1.69 29.24
N VAL A 75 1.08 1.46 27.98
CA VAL A 75 -0.09 2.11 27.37
C VAL A 75 -1.37 1.79 28.16
N ARG A 76 -1.54 0.53 28.56
CA ARG A 76 -2.71 0.11 29.35
C ARG A 76 -2.71 0.77 30.73
N SER A 77 -1.57 0.79 31.43
CA SER A 77 -1.50 1.43 32.75
C SER A 77 -1.76 2.94 32.69
N GLU A 78 -1.25 3.61 31.65
CA GLU A 78 -1.45 5.06 31.45
C GLU A 78 -2.91 5.38 31.11
N ALA A 79 -3.55 4.57 30.25
CA ALA A 79 -4.96 4.72 29.93
C ALA A 79 -5.88 4.51 31.14
N ILE A 80 -5.57 3.55 32.02
CA ILE A 80 -6.31 3.35 33.27
C ILE A 80 -6.10 4.56 34.19
N ALA A 81 -4.88 5.04 34.35
CA ALA A 81 -4.60 6.22 35.17
C ALA A 81 -5.35 7.47 34.66
N ALA A 82 -5.39 7.69 33.34
CA ALA A 82 -6.13 8.78 32.72
C ALA A 82 -7.66 8.62 32.84
N ALA A 83 -8.19 7.41 32.76
CA ALA A 83 -9.63 7.16 32.96
C ALA A 83 -10.07 7.42 34.42
N HIS A 84 -9.17 7.24 35.37
CA HIS A 84 -9.40 7.49 36.80
C HIS A 84 -8.96 8.89 37.26
N SER A 85 -8.31 9.68 36.40
CA SER A 85 -7.89 11.02 36.77
C SER A 85 -9.09 11.97 36.84
N ALA A 86 -8.91 13.08 37.57
CA ALA A 86 -9.88 14.16 37.55
C ALA A 86 -10.14 14.60 36.11
N ASN A 87 -11.42 14.80 35.75
CA ASN A 87 -11.77 15.25 34.41
C ASN A 87 -11.14 16.64 34.18
N PRO A 88 -10.25 16.80 33.19
CA PRO A 88 -9.54 18.06 32.95
C PRO A 88 -10.46 19.18 32.45
N TYR A 89 -11.70 18.85 32.07
CA TYR A 89 -12.77 19.78 31.69
C TYR A 89 -13.85 19.91 32.78
N ALA A 90 -13.58 19.47 34.02
CA ALA A 90 -14.55 19.46 35.11
C ALA A 90 -14.89 20.83 35.70
N GLU A 91 -14.51 21.94 35.07
CA GLU A 91 -15.01 23.26 35.47
C GLU A 91 -16.53 23.44 35.26
N GLY A 92 -17.24 22.43 34.75
CA GLY A 92 -18.71 22.42 34.70
C GLY A 92 -19.40 21.10 35.03
N TYR A 93 -18.69 20.01 35.35
CA TYR A 93 -19.34 18.72 35.61
C TYR A 93 -19.75 18.60 37.08
N GLY A 94 -20.89 19.21 37.43
CA GLY A 94 -21.46 19.18 38.78
C GLY A 94 -22.13 20.48 39.22
N HIS A 95 -21.95 21.58 38.48
CA HIS A 95 -22.60 22.85 38.83
C HIS A 95 -24.10 22.77 38.46
N GLY A 96 -24.95 22.55 39.46
CA GLY A 96 -26.40 22.43 39.32
C GLY A 96 -26.97 21.04 39.63
N VAL A 97 -26.13 20.02 39.81
CA VAL A 97 -26.60 18.76 40.39
C VAL A 97 -26.69 18.97 41.89
N ALA A 98 -27.90 19.20 42.41
CA ALA A 98 -28.14 19.12 43.84
C ALA A 98 -27.70 17.72 44.29
N GLN A 99 -26.50 17.63 44.89
CA GLN A 99 -26.17 16.49 45.72
C GLN A 99 -27.33 16.39 46.70
N ARG A 100 -28.04 15.26 46.67
CA ARG A 100 -29.15 14.98 47.58
C ARG A 100 -28.58 14.76 48.97
N SER A 101 -28.03 15.82 49.56
CA SER A 101 -27.79 15.98 50.98
C SER A 101 -29.17 15.99 51.63
N GLY A 102 -29.47 14.98 52.44
CA GLY A 102 -30.69 14.99 53.24
C GLY A 102 -31.56 13.74 53.23
N ARG A 103 -31.10 12.58 52.73
CA ARG A 103 -31.78 11.33 53.06
C ARG A 103 -30.82 10.14 53.12
N SER A 104 -29.93 10.15 54.09
CA SER A 104 -29.50 8.91 54.71
C SER A 104 -30.72 8.31 55.39
N VAL A 105 -31.58 7.64 54.62
CA VAL A 105 -32.48 6.66 55.20
C VAL A 105 -31.55 5.66 55.86
N GLU A 106 -31.46 5.72 57.19
CA GLU A 106 -30.54 4.90 57.94
C GLU A 106 -30.91 3.44 57.67
N ARG A 107 -30.07 2.75 56.89
CA ARG A 107 -30.36 1.39 56.42
C ARG A 107 -30.58 0.42 57.58
N ALA A 108 -30.05 0.73 58.77
CA ALA A 108 -30.31 -0.02 59.98
C ALA A 108 -31.78 0.09 60.41
N MET A 109 -32.37 1.30 60.38
CA MET A 109 -33.78 1.54 60.66
C MET A 109 -34.69 0.81 59.66
N VAL A 110 -34.42 0.91 58.36
CA VAL A 110 -35.23 0.21 57.34
C VAL A 110 -35.19 -1.30 57.52
N ARG A 111 -34.03 -1.86 57.85
CA ARG A 111 -33.90 -3.30 58.12
C ARG A 111 -34.55 -3.70 59.45
N ALA A 112 -34.62 -2.81 60.43
CA ALA A 112 -35.32 -3.06 61.69
C ALA A 112 -36.84 -3.05 61.48
N GLU A 113 -37.35 -2.08 60.74
CA GLU A 113 -38.78 -1.94 60.41
C GLU A 113 -39.27 -3.06 59.48
N ALA A 114 -38.48 -3.45 58.48
CA ALA A 114 -38.80 -4.61 57.66
C ALA A 114 -38.87 -5.91 58.47
N ARG A 115 -38.04 -6.04 59.53
CA ARG A 115 -38.06 -7.20 60.42
C ARG A 115 -39.22 -7.18 61.41
N SER A 116 -39.64 -6.01 61.91
CA SER A 116 -40.84 -5.91 62.76
C SER A 116 -42.11 -6.19 61.97
N ALA A 117 -42.24 -5.63 60.76
CA ALA A 117 -43.34 -5.92 59.85
C ALA A 117 -43.42 -7.41 59.49
N ALA A 118 -42.29 -8.05 59.21
CA ALA A 118 -42.22 -9.49 58.91
C ALA A 118 -42.51 -10.39 60.11
N ARG A 119 -42.29 -9.92 61.35
CA ARG A 119 -42.61 -10.69 62.57
C ARG A 119 -44.04 -10.52 63.04
N GLY A 120 -44.81 -9.63 62.41
CA GLY A 120 -46.23 -9.42 62.67
C GLY A 120 -46.47 -8.80 64.04
N GLU A 121 -47.02 -7.59 64.07
CA GLU A 121 -47.93 -7.27 65.17
C GLU A 121 -49.02 -8.34 65.20
N ARG A 122 -48.92 -9.27 66.14
CA ARG A 122 -50.12 -9.86 66.74
C ARG A 122 -50.88 -8.70 67.36
N LEU A 123 -51.84 -8.15 66.61
CA LEU A 123 -52.92 -7.34 67.15
C LEU A 123 -53.56 -8.14 68.31
N PRO A 124 -53.58 -7.61 69.55
CA PRO A 124 -54.48 -8.15 70.56
C PRO A 124 -55.92 -7.82 70.11
N LEU A 125 -56.74 -8.87 69.97
CA LEU A 125 -58.21 -8.72 70.01
C LEU A 125 -58.64 -8.32 71.43
#